data_AF-A0A0P9PC54-F1
#
_entry.id   AF-A0A0P9PC54-F1
#
_cell.length_a   1.000
_cell.length_b   1.000
_cell.length_c   1.000
_cell.angle_alpha   90.00
_cell.angle_beta   90.00
_cell.angle_gamma   90.00
#
_symmetry.space_group_name_H-M   'P 1'
#
loop_
_entity.id
_entity.type
_entity.pdbx_description
1 polymer ?
#
loop_
_entity_poly.entity_id
_entity_poly.type
_entity_poly.pdbx_seq_one_letter_code
_entity_poly.pdbx_strand_id
1 'polypeptide(L)'
;EMGREPTPEELGERMEMPEDKIRKVLKIAKEPISMETPIGDDEDSHLGDFIEDSTMQSPIDVATVESLKEATREVLSGLTAREAKVLRMRFGIDMNTDHTLEEVGKQFDVTRERIRQIEAKALRKLRHPTRSEHLRSFLDE
;
A
#
# COMPACT_ATOMS: atom_id res chain seq x y z
N GLU A 1 11.70 -42.01 -26.09
CA GLU A 1 13.13 -42.24 -25.78
C GLU A 1 13.39 -42.49 -24.28
N MET A 2 12.77 -41.76 -23.33
CA MET A 2 13.10 -41.89 -21.89
C MET A 2 11.99 -42.48 -20.99
N GLY A 3 10.82 -42.86 -21.53
CA GLY A 3 9.74 -43.48 -20.76
C GLY A 3 9.05 -42.60 -19.71
N ARG A 4 9.40 -41.31 -19.65
CA ARG A 4 8.83 -40.28 -18.77
C ARG A 4 8.54 -38.99 -19.54
N GLU A 5 7.75 -38.10 -18.96
CA GLU A 5 7.59 -36.74 -19.48
C GLU A 5 8.93 -35.99 -19.43
N PRO A 6 9.28 -35.23 -20.48
CA PRO A 6 10.54 -34.50 -20.55
C PRO A 6 10.57 -33.34 -19.55
N THR A 7 11.74 -33.07 -18.97
CA THR A 7 11.90 -31.93 -18.04
C THR A 7 11.93 -30.60 -18.82
N PRO A 8 11.60 -29.47 -18.17
CA PRO A 8 11.73 -28.15 -18.80
C PRO A 8 13.15 -27.83 -19.30
N GLU A 9 14.17 -28.39 -18.66
CA GLU A 9 15.59 -28.26 -19.03
C GLU A 9 15.91 -29.05 -20.31
N GLU A 10 15.46 -30.32 -20.39
CA GLU A 10 15.58 -31.17 -21.59
C GLU A 10 14.85 -30.55 -22.80
N LEU A 11 13.69 -29.93 -22.57
CA LEU A 11 12.97 -29.19 -23.60
C LEU A 11 13.73 -27.92 -24.01
N GLY A 12 14.43 -27.27 -23.08
CA GLY A 12 15.25 -26.06 -23.31
C GLY A 12 16.38 -26.31 -24.29
N GLU A 13 17.13 -27.37 -24.05
CA GLU A 13 18.24 -27.78 -24.90
C GLU A 13 17.76 -28.18 -26.30
N ARG A 14 16.66 -28.93 -26.40
CA ARG A 14 16.12 -29.42 -27.68
C ARG A 14 15.53 -28.31 -28.53
N MET A 15 14.92 -27.30 -27.89
CA MET A 15 14.22 -26.20 -28.56
C MET A 15 15.08 -24.93 -28.71
N GLU A 16 16.35 -24.96 -28.29
CA GLU A 16 17.27 -23.81 -28.27
C GLU A 16 16.66 -22.58 -27.54
N MET A 17 15.91 -22.86 -26.45
CA MET A 17 15.24 -21.83 -25.66
C MET A 17 15.71 -21.89 -24.19
N PRO A 18 15.88 -20.74 -23.52
CA PRO A 18 16.15 -20.73 -22.09
C PRO A 18 15.04 -21.43 -21.30
N GLU A 19 15.43 -22.24 -20.30
CA GLU A 19 14.50 -23.00 -19.45
C GLU A 19 13.38 -22.13 -18.85
N ASP A 20 13.73 -20.92 -18.39
CA ASP A 20 12.78 -19.95 -17.84
C ASP A 20 11.65 -19.59 -18.82
N LYS A 21 11.95 -19.54 -20.12
CA LYS A 21 10.93 -19.27 -21.14
C LYS A 21 9.99 -20.47 -21.29
N ILE A 22 10.52 -21.68 -21.24
CA ILE A 22 9.72 -22.90 -21.34
C ILE A 22 8.78 -23.04 -20.15
N ARG A 23 9.26 -22.80 -18.93
CA ARG A 23 8.41 -22.79 -17.72
C ARG A 23 7.28 -21.76 -17.82
N LYS A 24 7.54 -20.57 -18.37
CA LYS A 24 6.52 -19.54 -18.59
C LYS A 24 5.50 -19.94 -19.66
N VAL A 25 5.96 -20.48 -20.79
CA VAL A 25 5.07 -20.95 -21.87
C VAL A 25 4.18 -22.08 -21.36
N LEU A 26 4.74 -23.07 -20.66
CA LEU A 26 3.98 -24.16 -20.05
C LEU A 26 2.97 -23.67 -18.99
N LYS A 27 3.27 -22.57 -18.29
CA LYS A 27 2.33 -21.96 -17.34
C LYS A 27 1.17 -21.24 -18.04
N ILE A 28 1.44 -20.54 -19.14
CA ILE A 28 0.44 -19.77 -19.90
C ILE A 28 -0.45 -20.70 -20.75
N ALA A 29 0.10 -21.80 -21.26
CA ALA A 29 -0.63 -22.74 -22.09
C ALA A 29 -1.69 -23.56 -21.33
N LYS A 30 -1.75 -23.46 -20.00
CA LYS A 30 -2.79 -24.10 -19.19
C LYS A 30 -4.12 -23.39 -19.41
N GLU A 31 -5.15 -24.14 -19.76
CA GLU A 31 -6.50 -23.60 -19.86
C GLU A 31 -7.02 -23.17 -18.48
N PRO A 32 -7.78 -22.06 -18.40
CA PRO A 32 -8.40 -21.65 -17.15
C PRO A 32 -9.40 -22.71 -16.68
N ILE A 33 -9.43 -22.95 -15.37
CA ILE A 33 -10.36 -23.90 -14.76
C ILE A 33 -11.69 -23.18 -14.53
N SER A 34 -12.81 -23.88 -14.77
CA SER A 34 -14.14 -23.34 -14.48
C SER A 34 -14.31 -23.10 -12.98
N MET A 35 -14.89 -21.97 -12.61
CA MET A 35 -15.25 -21.66 -11.22
C MET A 35 -16.34 -22.60 -10.69
N GLU A 36 -17.17 -23.13 -11.58
CA GLU A 36 -18.23 -24.10 -11.30
C GLU A 36 -17.70 -25.55 -11.22
N THR A 37 -16.38 -25.75 -11.21
CA THR A 37 -15.84 -27.10 -11.07
C THR A 37 -16.15 -27.61 -9.65
N PRO A 38 -16.89 -28.73 -9.49
CA PRO A 38 -17.23 -29.25 -8.17
C PRO A 38 -15.95 -29.70 -7.45
N ILE A 39 -15.90 -29.45 -6.14
CA ILE A 39 -14.78 -29.84 -5.28
C ILE A 39 -15.28 -30.76 -4.16
N GLY A 40 -14.62 -31.91 -4.03
CA GLY A 40 -14.97 -32.90 -3.01
C GLY A 40 -16.21 -33.72 -3.37
N ASP A 41 -16.78 -34.37 -2.35
CA ASP A 41 -17.96 -35.24 -2.50
C ASP A 41 -19.29 -34.50 -2.23
N ASP A 42 -19.22 -33.22 -1.81
CA ASP A 42 -20.39 -32.39 -1.53
C ASP A 42 -20.86 -31.69 -2.80
N GLU A 43 -22.10 -31.97 -3.24
CA GLU A 43 -22.67 -31.46 -4.50
C GLU A 43 -22.84 -29.94 -4.56
N ASP A 44 -22.79 -29.25 -3.42
CA ASP A 44 -22.97 -27.79 -3.33
C ASP A 44 -21.65 -27.00 -3.29
N SER A 45 -20.48 -27.67 -3.28
CA SER A 45 -19.17 -26.99 -3.16
C SER A 45 -18.49 -26.83 -4.52
N HIS A 46 -18.33 -25.59 -4.98
CA HIS A 46 -17.65 -25.26 -6.24
C HIS A 46 -16.30 -24.62 -5.98
N LEU A 47 -15.37 -24.72 -6.94
CA LEU A 47 -14.04 -24.08 -6.86
C LEU A 47 -14.13 -22.58 -6.58
N GLY A 48 -15.15 -21.92 -7.12
CA GLY A 48 -15.36 -20.49 -6.95
C GLY A 48 -15.67 -20.06 -5.53
N ASP A 49 -16.30 -20.93 -4.74
CA ASP A 49 -16.68 -20.63 -3.35
C ASP A 49 -15.46 -20.49 -2.42
N PHE A 50 -14.29 -20.98 -2.86
CA PHE A 50 -13.03 -20.92 -2.13
C PHE A 50 -12.12 -19.77 -2.56
N ILE A 51 -12.51 -18.98 -3.56
CA ILE A 51 -11.70 -17.84 -3.99
C ILE A 51 -12.05 -16.63 -3.13
N GLU A 52 -11.12 -16.27 -2.23
CA GLU A 52 -11.25 -15.07 -1.43
C GLU A 52 -11.10 -13.79 -2.27
N ASP A 53 -11.84 -12.75 -1.89
CA ASP A 53 -11.66 -11.42 -2.47
C ASP A 53 -10.47 -10.71 -1.84
N SER A 54 -9.29 -10.91 -2.45
CA SER A 54 -8.05 -10.22 -2.06
C SER A 54 -8.05 -8.70 -2.30
N THR A 55 -9.07 -8.15 -2.97
CA THR A 55 -9.19 -6.70 -3.19
C THR A 55 -9.92 -5.98 -2.07
N MET A 56 -10.65 -6.73 -1.23
CA MET A 56 -11.40 -6.18 -0.11
C MET A 56 -10.46 -5.83 1.05
N GLN A 57 -10.57 -4.60 1.54
CA GLN A 57 -9.83 -4.18 2.72
C GLN A 57 -10.46 -4.77 3.98
N SER A 58 -9.63 -5.22 4.93
CA SER A 58 -10.11 -5.71 6.22
C SER A 58 -10.87 -4.60 6.97
N PRO A 59 -12.03 -4.89 7.58
CA PRO A 59 -12.73 -3.92 8.42
C PRO A 59 -11.88 -3.38 9.57
N ILE A 60 -10.93 -4.19 10.06
CA ILE A 60 -9.96 -3.79 11.09
C ILE A 60 -9.04 -2.71 10.52
N ASP A 61 -8.48 -2.93 9.33
CA ASP A 61 -7.59 -1.96 8.68
C ASP A 61 -8.32 -0.64 8.35
N VAL A 62 -9.57 -0.72 7.91
CA VAL A 62 -10.39 0.48 7.68
C VAL A 62 -10.59 1.25 8.99
N ALA A 63 -10.89 0.55 10.09
CA ALA A 63 -11.06 1.17 11.40
C ALA A 63 -9.77 1.79 11.95
N THR A 64 -8.60 1.15 11.75
CA THR A 64 -7.31 1.71 12.15
C THR A 64 -6.95 2.94 11.33
N VAL A 65 -7.24 2.94 10.02
CA VAL A 65 -7.03 4.11 9.15
C VAL A 65 -7.92 5.28 9.56
N GLU A 66 -9.20 5.06 9.85
CA GLU A 66 -10.09 6.11 10.36
C GLU A 66 -9.62 6.65 11.72
N SER A 67 -9.21 5.75 12.62
CA SER A 67 -8.65 6.13 13.93
C SER A 67 -7.37 6.95 13.78
N LEU A 68 -6.50 6.61 12.82
CA LEU A 68 -5.29 7.37 12.50
C LEU A 68 -5.61 8.76 11.97
N LYS A 69 -6.65 8.91 11.12
CA LYS A 69 -7.11 10.23 10.66
C LYS A 69 -7.58 11.10 11.82
N GLU A 70 -8.29 10.54 12.79
CA GLU A 70 -8.73 11.28 13.97
C GLU A 70 -7.55 11.69 14.87
N ALA A 71 -6.67 10.75 15.20
CA ALA A 71 -5.49 11.00 16.02
C ALA A 71 -4.56 12.05 15.38
N THR A 72 -4.36 11.99 14.06
CA THR A 72 -3.57 13.00 13.34
C THR A 72 -4.23 14.38 13.36
N ARG A 73 -5.56 14.48 13.23
CA ARG A 73 -6.28 15.76 13.37
C ARG A 73 -6.13 16.34 14.78
N GLU A 74 -6.27 15.52 15.81
CA GLU A 74 -6.11 15.94 17.20
C GLU A 74 -4.69 16.46 17.46
N VAL A 75 -3.67 15.70 17.06
CA VAL A 75 -2.26 16.09 17.25
C VAL A 75 -1.90 17.36 16.48
N LEU A 76 -2.45 17.53 15.27
CA LEU A 76 -2.29 18.76 14.48
C LEU A 76 -3.04 19.95 15.12
N SER A 77 -4.15 19.73 15.83
CA SER A 77 -4.88 20.79 16.53
C SER A 77 -4.06 21.41 17.68
N GLY A 78 -3.14 20.65 18.27
CA GLY A 78 -2.20 21.12 19.30
C GLY A 78 -1.02 21.95 18.76
N LEU A 79 -0.89 22.12 17.45
CA LEU A 79 0.10 23.01 16.83
C LEU A 79 -0.47 24.42 16.66
N THR A 80 0.39 25.39 16.36
CA THR A 80 -0.11 26.71 15.96
C THR A 80 -0.86 26.61 14.63
N ALA A 81 -1.87 27.46 14.41
CA ALA A 81 -2.67 27.43 13.18
C ALA A 81 -1.81 27.48 11.90
N ARG A 82 -0.69 28.22 11.94
CA ARG A 82 0.28 28.30 10.83
C ARG A 82 1.05 26.99 10.63
N GLU A 83 1.53 26.36 11.69
CA GLU A 83 2.23 25.07 11.62
C GLU A 83 1.29 23.96 11.14
N ALA A 84 0.08 23.89 11.69
CA ALA A 84 -0.92 22.90 11.30
C ALA A 84 -1.30 23.03 9.82
N LYS A 85 -1.52 24.26 9.33
CA LYS A 85 -1.87 24.50 7.92
C LYS A 85 -0.71 24.20 6.97
N VAL A 86 0.53 24.52 7.34
CA VAL A 86 1.72 24.13 6.54
C VAL A 86 1.84 22.61 6.43
N LEU A 87 1.66 21.86 7.53
CA LEU A 87 1.72 20.40 7.49
C LEU A 87 0.56 19.79 6.70
N ARG A 88 -0.68 20.26 6.90
CA ARG A 88 -1.85 19.79 6.15
C ARG A 88 -1.66 19.94 4.65
N MET A 89 -1.21 21.11 4.20
CA MET A 89 -0.91 21.37 2.79
C MET A 89 0.25 20.54 2.26
N ARG A 90 1.30 20.36 3.05
CA ARG A 90 2.48 19.58 2.65
C ARG A 90 2.18 18.11 2.42
N PHE A 91 1.27 17.53 3.19
CA PHE A 91 0.96 16.10 3.16
C PHE A 91 -0.43 15.77 2.59
N GLY A 92 -1.18 16.77 2.13
CA GLY A 92 -2.53 16.56 1.60
C GLY A 92 -3.57 16.15 2.65
N ILE A 93 -3.33 16.44 3.94
CA ILE A 93 -4.25 16.04 5.03
C ILE A 93 -5.50 16.91 4.96
N ASP A 94 -6.66 16.27 4.81
CA ASP A 94 -7.96 16.92 4.55
C ASP A 94 -7.96 17.78 3.26
N MET A 95 -7.11 17.45 2.28
CA MET A 95 -6.99 18.16 1.00
C MET A 95 -6.94 17.18 -0.17
N ASN A 96 -7.28 17.65 -1.37
CA ASN A 96 -7.30 16.80 -2.57
C ASN A 96 -5.89 16.40 -3.04
N THR A 97 -4.89 17.26 -2.83
CA THR A 97 -3.51 17.06 -3.27
C THR A 97 -2.52 17.65 -2.28
N ASP A 98 -1.33 17.07 -2.22
CA ASP A 98 -0.19 17.66 -1.54
C ASP A 98 0.40 18.84 -2.34
N HIS A 99 1.04 19.78 -1.65
CA HIS A 99 1.56 21.02 -2.24
C HIS A 99 3.03 21.17 -1.92
N THR A 100 3.88 21.37 -2.91
CA THR A 100 5.34 21.57 -2.78
C THR A 100 5.71 22.72 -1.82
N LEU A 101 6.93 22.73 -1.29
CA LEU A 101 7.42 23.82 -0.42
C LEU A 101 7.31 25.20 -1.08
N GLU A 102 7.45 25.27 -2.39
CA GLU A 102 7.34 26.52 -3.14
C GLU A 102 5.88 26.98 -3.26
N GLU A 103 4.94 26.08 -3.54
CA GLU A 103 3.51 26.38 -3.61
C GLU A 103 2.96 26.81 -2.26
N VAL A 104 3.34 26.12 -1.18
CA VAL A 104 3.01 26.53 0.18
C VAL A 104 3.64 27.90 0.48
N GLY A 105 4.88 28.15 0.05
CA GLY A 105 5.54 29.44 0.20
C GLY A 105 4.76 30.58 -0.47
N LYS A 106 4.30 30.37 -1.71
CA LYS A 106 3.47 31.31 -2.45
C LYS A 106 2.13 31.62 -1.75
N GLN A 107 1.46 30.61 -1.18
CA GLN A 107 0.20 30.85 -0.46
C GLN A 107 0.36 31.57 0.88
N PHE A 108 1.51 31.40 1.54
CA PHE A 108 1.81 32.06 2.82
C PHE A 108 2.60 33.36 2.67
N ASP A 109 2.87 33.79 1.43
CA ASP A 109 3.70 34.95 1.08
C ASP A 109 5.06 34.94 1.80
N VAL A 110 5.72 33.78 1.78
CA VAL A 110 7.04 33.57 2.40
C VAL A 110 7.96 32.73 1.53
N THR A 111 9.25 32.83 1.82
CA THR A 111 10.26 32.06 1.10
C THR A 111 10.12 30.55 1.32
N ARG A 112 10.57 29.78 0.33
CA ARG A 112 10.64 28.31 0.40
C ARG A 112 11.35 27.82 1.67
N GLU A 113 12.51 28.42 1.99
CA GLU A 113 13.28 28.01 3.18
C GLU A 113 12.53 28.33 4.47
N ARG A 114 11.71 29.39 4.49
CA ARG A 114 10.88 29.70 5.65
C ARG A 114 9.83 28.61 5.91
N ILE A 115 9.20 28.07 4.87
CA ILE A 115 8.27 26.93 5.02
C ILE A 115 9.01 25.70 5.53
N ARG A 116 10.20 25.39 4.98
CA ARG A 116 11.03 24.26 5.43
C ARG A 116 11.39 24.35 6.92
N GLN A 117 11.72 25.55 7.40
CA GLN A 117 11.98 25.79 8.83
C GLN A 117 10.74 25.57 9.70
N ILE A 118 9.57 26.03 9.25
CA ILE A 118 8.30 25.84 9.97
C ILE A 118 7.97 24.34 10.06
N GLU A 119 8.11 23.61 8.96
CA GLU A 119 7.91 22.16 8.91
C GLU A 119 8.86 21.43 9.88
N ALA A 120 10.16 21.70 9.81
CA ALA A 120 11.15 21.08 10.69
C ALA A 120 10.85 21.35 12.18
N LYS A 121 10.41 22.58 12.49
CA LYS A 121 10.03 22.97 13.85
C LYS A 121 8.74 22.27 14.30
N ALA A 122 7.74 22.15 13.42
CA ALA A 122 6.49 21.45 13.71
C ALA A 122 6.75 19.95 13.95
N LEU A 123 7.50 19.29 13.08
CA LEU A 123 7.89 17.88 13.25
C LEU A 123 8.71 17.65 14.53
N ARG A 124 9.58 18.60 14.90
CA ARG A 124 10.29 18.55 16.19
C ARG A 124 9.33 18.61 17.38
N LYS A 125 8.27 19.41 17.33
CA LYS A 125 7.24 19.45 18.37
C LYS A 125 6.42 18.15 18.43
N LEU A 126 6.09 17.58 17.27
CA LEU A 126 5.34 16.32 17.17
C LEU A 126 6.15 15.12 17.67
N ARG A 127 7.48 15.16 17.55
CA ARG A 127 8.39 14.14 18.10
C ARG A 127 8.52 14.15 19.62
N HIS A 128 7.97 15.14 20.32
CA HIS A 128 8.01 15.15 21.78
C HIS A 128 7.07 14.07 22.35
N PRO A 129 7.47 13.31 23.41
CA PRO A 129 6.72 12.18 23.95
C PRO A 129 5.23 12.45 24.15
N THR A 130 4.89 13.59 24.75
CA THR A 130 3.51 14.04 25.02
C THR A 130 2.58 14.04 23.81
N ARG A 131 3.11 14.15 22.59
CA ARG A 131 2.34 14.16 21.34
C ARG A 131 2.62 12.93 20.49
N SER A 132 3.84 12.41 20.54
CA SER A 132 4.22 11.23 19.77
C SER A 132 3.60 9.95 20.31
N GLU A 133 3.27 9.87 21.60
CA GLU A 133 2.74 8.66 22.23
C GLU A 133 1.44 8.18 21.57
N HIS A 134 0.50 9.09 21.28
CA HIS A 134 -0.73 8.77 20.55
C HIS A 134 -0.51 8.32 19.10
N LEU A 135 0.56 8.79 18.44
CA LEU A 135 0.86 8.39 17.06
C LEU A 135 1.76 7.14 16.98
N ARG A 136 2.52 6.87 18.03
CA ARG A 136 3.43 5.72 18.10
C ARG A 136 2.68 4.39 18.14
N SER A 137 1.48 4.35 18.73
CA SER A 137 0.66 3.14 18.77
C SER A 137 0.17 2.68 17.38
N PHE A 138 0.28 3.53 16.35
CA PHE A 138 -0.06 3.19 14.96
C PHE A 138 1.16 2.71 14.15
N LEU A 139 2.36 2.69 14.74
CA LEU A 139 3.53 2.08 14.12
C LEU A 139 3.60 0.63 14.62
N ASP A 140 3.15 -0.30 13.80
CA ASP A 140 3.44 -1.72 14.00
C ASP A 140 4.96 -1.94 13.83
N GLU A 141 5.58 -2.75 14.69
CA GLU A 141 7.03 -3.05 14.67
C GLU A 141 7.50 -3.76 13.39
#